data_AF-A0A1M6B9J3-F1
#
_entry.id   AF-A0A1M6B9J3-F1
#
_cell.length_a   1.000
_cell.length_b   1.000
_cell.length_c   1.000
_cell.angle_alpha   90.00
_cell.angle_beta   90.00
_cell.angle_gamma   90.00
#
_symmetry.space_group_name_H-M   'P 1'
#
loop_
_entity.id
_entity.type
_entity.pdbx_description
1 polymer ?
#
loop_
_entity_poly.entity_id
_entity_poly.type
_entity_poly.pdbx_seq_one_letter_code
_entity_poly.pdbx_strand_id
1 'polypeptide(L)'
;MTKRLGLFLCCMFEGEKAAQQFETTYPKELREHSKANGLFGGEFMVSKMNFIERQIVKKVAGATSDVSKINVEEIERFAKKLNE
;
A
#
# COMPACT_ATOMS: atom_id res chain seq x y z
N MET A 1 -19.60 11.70 9.81
CA MET A 1 -18.42 10.95 10.31
C MET A 1 -17.80 11.70 11.48
N THR A 2 -17.52 11.05 12.62
CA THR A 2 -17.12 11.72 13.87
C THR A 2 -15.75 11.29 14.42
N LYS A 3 -15.15 10.23 13.86
CA LYS A 3 -13.85 9.72 14.28
C LYS A 3 -12.73 10.31 13.42
N ARG A 4 -11.55 10.52 14.01
CA ARG A 4 -10.32 10.78 13.26
C ARG A 4 -10.00 9.55 12.42
N LEU A 5 -9.87 9.72 11.11
CA LEU A 5 -9.67 8.64 10.15
C LEU A 5 -8.36 8.88 9.38
N GLY A 6 -7.53 7.86 9.29
CA GLY A 6 -6.41 7.79 8.35
C GLY A 6 -6.55 6.54 7.50
N LEU A 7 -6.33 6.67 6.19
CA LEU A 7 -6.41 5.55 5.25
C LEU A 7 -5.04 5.32 4.63
N PHE A 8 -4.64 4.06 4.52
CA PHE A 8 -3.39 3.71 3.87
C PHE A 8 -3.54 2.44 3.05
N LEU A 9 -2.79 2.35 1.96
CA LEU A 9 -2.74 1.16 1.13
C LEU A 9 -1.29 0.70 0.97
N CYS A 10 -1.06 -0.59 1.22
CA CYS A 10 0.14 -1.27 0.78
C CYS A 10 -0.13 -1.90 -0.58
N CYS A 11 0.62 -1.51 -1.60
CA CYS A 11 0.52 -2.09 -2.94
C CYS A 11 1.87 -2.09 -3.65
N MET A 12 2.04 -3.02 -4.59
CA MET A 12 3.24 -3.14 -5.41
C MET A 12 3.19 -2.27 -6.68
N PHE A 13 2.06 -1.61 -6.94
CA PHE A 13 1.94 -0.64 -8.01
C PHE A 13 2.60 0.67 -7.63
N GLU A 14 3.01 1.44 -8.63
CA GLU A 14 3.66 2.74 -8.48
C GLU A 14 2.95 3.78 -9.35
N GLY A 15 3.18 5.05 -9.05
CA GLY A 15 2.64 6.18 -9.80
C GLY A 15 1.10 6.17 -9.86
N GLU A 16 0.56 6.46 -11.04
CA GLU A 16 -0.89 6.58 -11.26
C GLU A 16 -1.67 5.30 -10.93
N LYS A 17 -1.08 4.11 -11.16
CA LYS A 17 -1.76 2.84 -10.87
C LYS A 17 -1.98 2.64 -9.37
N ALA A 18 -1.01 3.05 -8.54
CA ALA A 18 -1.16 3.01 -7.09
C ALA A 18 -2.24 4.00 -6.62
N ALA A 19 -2.25 5.21 -7.18
CA ALA A 19 -3.27 6.21 -6.89
C ALA A 19 -4.69 5.73 -7.26
N GLN A 20 -4.86 5.18 -8.47
CA GLN A 20 -6.14 4.62 -8.92
C GLN A 20 -6.60 3.45 -8.04
N GLN A 21 -5.68 2.58 -7.61
CA GLN A 21 -6.02 1.51 -6.70
C GLN A 21 -6.50 2.05 -5.35
N PHE A 22 -5.87 3.09 -4.82
CA PHE A 22 -6.31 3.74 -3.58
C PHE A 22 -7.72 4.34 -3.72
N GLU A 23 -7.97 5.04 -4.82
CA GLU A 23 -9.26 5.70 -5.09
C GLU A 23 -10.43 4.73 -5.23
N THR A 24 -10.16 3.53 -5.76
CA THR A 24 -11.14 2.46 -5.97
C THR A 24 -11.29 1.54 -4.76
N THR A 25 -10.25 1.40 -3.94
CA THR A 25 -10.29 0.59 -2.70
C THR A 25 -11.14 1.25 -1.62
N TYR A 26 -11.07 2.58 -1.50
CA TYR A 26 -11.80 3.32 -0.49
C TYR A 26 -12.92 4.18 -1.08
N PRO A 27 -14.15 4.09 -0.54
CA PRO A 27 -15.24 4.99 -0.89
C PRO A 27 -14.82 6.45 -0.83
N LYS A 28 -15.29 7.24 -1.80
CA LYS A 28 -14.94 8.67 -1.93
C LYS A 28 -15.21 9.44 -0.62
N GLU A 29 -16.34 9.19 0.01
CA GLU A 29 -16.73 9.84 1.28
C GLU A 29 -15.70 9.61 2.41
N LEU A 30 -15.11 8.42 2.48
CA LEU A 30 -14.07 8.10 3.47
C LEU A 30 -12.75 8.79 3.14
N ARG A 31 -12.39 8.85 1.86
CA ARG A 31 -11.17 9.55 1.40
C ARG A 31 -11.27 11.05 1.65
N GLU A 32 -12.44 11.65 1.41
CA GLU A 32 -12.67 13.07 1.67
C GLU A 32 -12.72 13.40 3.16
N HIS A 33 -13.23 12.50 4.01
CA HIS A 33 -13.24 12.68 5.46
C HIS A 33 -11.89 12.40 6.14
N SER A 34 -11.06 11.55 5.52
CA SER A 34 -9.78 11.15 6.11
C SER A 34 -8.84 12.36 6.32
N LYS A 35 -8.17 12.39 7.46
CA LYS A 35 -7.16 13.41 7.78
C LYS A 35 -5.83 13.14 7.08
N ALA A 36 -5.51 11.86 6.89
CA ALA A 36 -4.29 11.43 6.24
C ALA A 36 -4.60 10.27 5.30
N ASN A 37 -3.98 10.31 4.12
CA ASN A 37 -3.98 9.25 3.13
C ASN A 37 -2.53 8.88 2.83
N GLY A 38 -2.22 7.58 2.72
CA GLY A 38 -0.86 7.11 2.50
C GLY A 38 -0.77 5.93 1.52
N LEU A 39 0.21 5.97 0.61
CA LEU A 39 0.60 4.85 -0.23
C LEU A 39 1.94 4.32 0.29
N PHE A 40 1.91 3.20 0.99
CA PHE A 40 3.08 2.70 1.73
C PHE A 40 4.00 1.82 0.90
N GLY A 41 3.71 1.65 -0.39
CA GLY A 41 4.39 0.68 -1.24
C GLY A 41 4.07 -0.75 -0.79
N GLY A 42 4.94 -1.70 -1.07
CA GLY A 42 4.69 -3.10 -0.75
C GLY A 42 5.96 -3.95 -0.73
N GLU A 43 5.79 -5.21 -0.36
CA GLU A 43 6.87 -6.18 -0.36
C GLU A 43 6.42 -7.56 -0.83
N PHE A 44 7.34 -8.26 -1.51
CA PHE A 44 7.28 -9.67 -1.78
C PHE A 44 8.43 -10.35 -1.04
N MET A 45 8.12 -11.16 -0.03
CA MET A 45 9.10 -12.02 0.63
C MET A 45 9.07 -13.43 0.02
N VAL A 46 9.59 -13.55 -1.21
CA VAL A 46 9.66 -14.81 -1.97
C VAL A 46 10.43 -15.90 -1.23
N SER A 47 11.43 -15.52 -0.42
CA SER A 47 12.20 -16.40 0.45
C SER A 47 11.34 -17.09 1.53
N LYS A 48 10.24 -16.44 1.94
CA LYS A 48 9.30 -16.94 2.96
C LYS A 48 8.07 -17.65 2.37
N MET A 49 7.91 -17.64 1.04
CA MET A 49 6.79 -18.27 0.34
C MET A 49 7.04 -19.75 0.06
N ASN A 50 5.96 -20.54 0.02
CA ASN A 50 6.03 -21.92 -0.46
C ASN A 50 6.16 -21.99 -1.99
N PHE A 51 6.39 -23.19 -2.54
CA PHE A 51 6.61 -23.38 -3.97
C PHE A 51 5.45 -22.84 -4.82
N ILE A 52 4.20 -23.05 -4.40
CA ILE A 52 3.00 -22.65 -5.16
C ILE A 52 2.86 -21.12 -5.17
N GLU A 53 2.93 -20.49 -3.98
CA GLU A 53 2.88 -19.03 -3.83
C GLU A 53 3.98 -18.35 -4.66
N ARG A 54 5.20 -18.89 -4.60
CA ARG A 54 6.34 -18.41 -5.39
C ARG A 54 6.06 -18.46 -6.89
N GLN A 55 5.46 -19.54 -7.40
CA GLN A 55 5.11 -19.62 -8.84
C GLN A 55 4.04 -18.59 -9.23
N ILE A 56 3.05 -18.35 -8.37
CA ILE A 56 1.99 -17.35 -8.63
C ILE A 56 2.59 -15.95 -8.67
N VAL A 57 3.36 -15.57 -7.65
CA VAL A 57 4.00 -14.25 -7.57
C VAL A 57 4.97 -14.03 -8.74
N LYS A 58 5.76 -15.05 -9.10
CA LYS A 58 6.62 -14.99 -10.28
C LYS A 58 5.84 -14.75 -11.58
N LYS A 59 4.70 -15.40 -11.77
CA LYS A 59 3.88 -15.26 -12.98
C LYS A 59 3.14 -13.91 -13.04
N VAL A 60 2.60 -13.44 -11.92
CA VAL A 60 1.75 -12.24 -11.87
C VAL A 60 2.59 -10.97 -11.74
N ALA A 61 3.63 -11.00 -10.92
CA ALA A 61 4.42 -9.83 -10.57
C ALA A 61 5.86 -9.86 -11.11
N GLY A 62 6.31 -10.96 -11.73
CA GLY A 62 7.67 -11.10 -12.24
C GLY A 62 8.76 -11.20 -11.16
N ALA A 63 8.40 -11.13 -9.88
CA ALA A 63 9.35 -11.17 -8.77
C ALA A 63 9.90 -12.59 -8.58
N THR A 64 11.23 -12.72 -8.62
CA THR A 64 11.95 -14.00 -8.44
C THR A 64 12.79 -14.05 -7.18
N SER A 65 12.98 -12.89 -6.54
CA SER A 65 13.67 -12.70 -5.27
C SER A 65 12.82 -11.83 -4.35
N ASP A 66 13.28 -11.65 -3.11
CA ASP A 66 12.66 -10.69 -2.21
C ASP A 66 12.73 -9.29 -2.83
N VAL A 67 11.63 -8.56 -2.75
CA VAL A 67 11.51 -7.18 -3.21
C VAL A 67 10.82 -6.41 -2.10
N SER A 68 11.43 -5.35 -1.60
CA SER A 68 10.79 -4.42 -0.68
C SER A 68 10.84 -3.03 -1.28
N LYS A 69 9.67 -2.42 -1.40
CA LYS A 69 9.46 -1.05 -1.84
C LYS A 69 8.65 -0.27 -0.80
N ILE A 70 8.76 -0.69 0.46
CA ILE A 70 8.05 -0.03 1.56
C ILE A 70 8.56 1.41 1.66
N ASN A 71 7.65 2.36 1.52
CA ASN A 71 7.96 3.79 1.60
C ASN A 71 7.86 4.26 3.05
N VAL A 72 8.95 4.06 3.80
CA VAL A 72 9.03 4.45 5.22
C VAL A 72 8.83 5.95 5.41
N GLU A 73 9.33 6.77 4.49
CA GLU A 73 9.16 8.22 4.54
C GLU A 73 7.68 8.63 4.45
N GLU A 74 6.90 7.96 3.60
CA GLU A 74 5.45 8.21 3.49
C GLU A 74 4.70 7.71 4.73
N ILE A 75 5.13 6.58 5.33
CA ILE A 75 4.57 6.10 6.60
C ILE A 75 4.79 7.13 7.72
N GLU A 76 5.99 7.68 7.83
CA GLU A 76 6.29 8.71 8.82
C GLU A 76 5.50 10.00 8.58
N ARG A 77 5.41 10.43 7.32
CA ARG A 77 4.62 11.61 6.92
C ARG A 77 3.14 11.41 7.25
N PHE A 78 2.60 10.25 6.95
CA PHE A 78 1.22 9.87 7.29
C PHE A 78 1.01 9.91 8.80
N ALA A 79 1.89 9.29 9.58
CA ALA A 79 1.78 9.25 11.04
C ALA A 79 1.82 10.64 11.66
N LYS A 80 2.67 11.54 11.15
CA LYS A 80 2.70 12.95 11.58
C LYS A 80 1.37 13.64 11.29
N LYS A 81 0.89 13.60 10.04
CA LYS A 81 -0.40 14.20 9.63
C LYS A 81 -1.58 13.68 10.43
N LEU A 82 -1.61 12.39 10.78
CA LEU A 82 -2.70 11.81 11.55
C LEU A 82 -2.72 12.29 13.01
N ASN A 83 -1.55 12.55 13.59
CA ASN A 83 -1.37 12.93 14.99
C ASN A 83 -1.38 14.45 15.26
N GLU A 84 -1.28 15.27 14.21
CA GLU A 84 -1.67 16.69 14.27
C GLU A 84 -3.13 16.86 14.72
#